data_AF-A0A1I3L2D1-F1
#
_entry.id   AF-A0A1I3L2D1-F1
#
_cell.length_a   1.000
_cell.length_b   1.000
_cell.length_c   1.000
_cell.angle_alpha   90.00
_cell.angle_beta   90.00
_cell.angle_gamma   90.00
#
_symmetry.space_group_name_H-M   'P 1'
#
loop_
_entity.id
_entity.type
_entity.pdbx_description
1 polymer ?
#
loop_
_entity_poly.entity_id
_entity_poly.type
_entity_poly.pdbx_seq_one_letter_code
_entity_poly.pdbx_strand_id
1 'polypeptide(L)' 'MRKSTILEKKIIIMLLHLNRICIYAKDIAIITGKSYRQACRIHKTIRDYHHKKSGQYLSIKEFCDYTGIPQEVIEEKLK' A
#
# COMPACT_ATOMS: atom_id res chain seq x y z
N MET A 1 6.54 -20.81 30.31
CA MET A 1 7.45 -20.33 29.24
C MET A 1 6.84 -20.55 27.86
N ARG A 2 5.96 -19.65 27.40
CA ARG A 2 5.42 -19.66 26.01
C ARG A 2 5.28 -18.22 25.49
N LYS A 3 6.40 -17.50 25.40
CA LYS A 3 6.47 -16.21 24.68
C LYS A 3 6.98 -16.38 23.24
N SER A 4 7.54 -17.54 22.88
CA SER A 4 8.13 -17.82 21.56
C SER A 4 7.11 -18.07 20.45
N THR A 5 5.93 -18.61 20.74
CA THR A 5 4.98 -19.04 19.69
C THR A 5 4.21 -17.90 19.01
N ILE A 6 4.04 -16.75 19.68
CA ILE A 6 3.34 -15.59 19.10
C ILE A 6 4.26 -14.86 18.11
N LEU A 7 5.53 -14.67 18.47
CA LEU A 7 6.50 -14.03 17.58
C LEU A 7 6.73 -14.86 16.31
N GLU A 8 6.88 -16.18 16.47
CA GLU A 8 7.04 -17.12 15.36
C GLU A 8 5.78 -17.17 14.47
N LYS A 9 4.58 -17.20 15.07
CA LYS A 9 3.33 -17.08 14.30
C LYS A 9 3.20 -15.73 13.60
N LYS A 10 3.64 -14.64 14.22
CA LYS A 10 3.63 -13.29 13.62
C LYS A 10 4.57 -13.22 12.42
N ILE A 11 5.77 -13.81 12.52
CA ILE A 11 6.75 -13.93 11.44
C ILE A 11 6.19 -14.79 10.28
N ILE A 12 5.56 -15.93 10.59
CA ILE A 12 4.96 -16.82 9.58
C ILE A 12 3.75 -16.16 8.90
N ILE A 13 2.88 -15.46 9.64
CA ILE A 13 1.78 -14.68 9.07
C ILE A 13 2.30 -13.52 8.21
N MET A 14 3.42 -12.90 8.59
CA MET A 14 4.10 -11.86 7.81
C MET A 14 4.72 -12.40 6.50
N LEU A 15 5.04 -13.70 6.44
CA LEU A 15 5.61 -14.39 5.27
C LEU A 15 4.55 -15.03 4.35
N LEU A 16 3.34 -15.33 4.84
CA LEU A 16 2.32 -16.09 4.11
C LEU A 16 1.25 -15.25 3.40
N HIS A 17 1.08 -13.97 3.75
CA HIS A 17 0.31 -13.08 2.90
C HIS A 17 1.18 -12.61 1.73
N LEU A 18 0.70 -12.76 0.51
CA LEU A 18 1.16 -12.01 -0.66
C LEU A 18 0.86 -10.52 -0.42
N ASN A 19 1.61 -9.90 0.50
CA ASN A 19 1.47 -8.50 0.86
C ASN A 19 1.88 -7.70 -0.37
N ARG A 20 0.89 -7.05 -0.99
CA ARG A 20 1.10 -6.21 -2.16
C ARG A 20 2.05 -5.07 -1.75
N ILE A 21 3.24 -5.03 -2.33
CA ILE A 21 4.20 -3.96 -2.07
C ILE A 21 3.83 -2.70 -2.88
N CYS A 22 3.29 -2.90 -4.08
CA CYS A 22 2.94 -1.85 -5.02
C CYS A 22 1.46 -1.49 -4.94
N ILE A 23 1.16 -0.21 -5.17
CA ILE A 23 -0.19 0.33 -5.23
C ILE A 23 -0.53 0.83 -6.64
N TYR A 24 -1.74 0.53 -7.11
CA TYR A 24 -2.23 0.91 -8.42
C TYR A 24 -3.42 1.86 -8.34
N ALA A 25 -3.78 2.49 -9.46
CA ALA A 25 -4.91 3.40 -9.53
C ALA A 25 -6.24 2.76 -9.06
N LYS A 26 -6.43 1.45 -9.27
CA LYS A 26 -7.62 0.73 -8.79
C LYS A 26 -7.67 0.70 -7.26
N ASP A 27 -6.54 0.44 -6.62
CA ASP A 27 -6.41 0.42 -5.16
C ASP A 27 -6.68 1.82 -4.59
N ILE A 28 -6.09 2.85 -5.21
CA ILE A 28 -6.31 4.26 -4.83
C ILE A 28 -7.78 4.65 -4.96
N ALA A 29 -8.47 4.22 -6.01
CA ALA A 29 -9.90 4.49 -6.17
C ALA A 29 -10.73 3.89 -5.03
N ILE A 30 -10.43 2.65 -4.63
CA ILE A 30 -11.10 1.95 -3.51
C ILE A 30 -10.82 2.65 -2.19
N ILE A 31 -9.56 3.02 -1.92
CA ILE A 31 -9.15 3.67 -0.66
C ILE A 31 -9.75 5.06 -0.53
N THR A 32 -9.73 5.85 -1.61
CA THR A 32 -10.13 7.27 -1.57
C THR A 32 -11.60 7.52 -1.89
N GLY A 33 -12.32 6.52 -2.39
CA GLY A 33 -13.70 6.66 -2.89
C GLY A 33 -13.82 7.54 -4.13
N LYS A 34 -12.71 7.87 -4.79
CA LYS A 34 -12.69 8.71 -6.00
C LYS A 34 -12.96 7.87 -7.24
N SER A 35 -13.40 8.54 -8.30
CA SER A 35 -13.51 7.90 -9.62
C SER A 35 -12.15 7.36 -10.07
N TYR A 36 -12.14 6.29 -10.87
CA TYR A 36 -10.90 5.71 -11.40
C TYR A 36 -10.03 6.74 -12.14
N ARG A 37 -10.65 7.67 -12.90
CA ARG A 37 -9.93 8.76 -13.57
C ARG A 37 -9.20 9.68 -12.58
N GLN A 38 -9.84 10.03 -11.47
CA GLN A 38 -9.19 10.83 -10.42
C GLN A 38 -8.10 10.02 -9.72
N ALA A 39 -8.31 8.73 -9.48
CA ALA A 39 -7.30 7.85 -8.90
C ALA A 39 -6.05 7.72 -9.79
N CYS A 40 -6.20 7.64 -11.12
CA CYS A 40 -5.06 7.70 -12.05
C CYS A 40 -4.29 9.02 -11.95
N ARG A 41 -5.00 10.14 -11.76
CA ARG A 41 -4.36 11.46 -11.57
C ARG A 41 -3.58 11.49 -10.26
N ILE A 42 -4.18 11.04 -9.15
CA ILE A 42 -3.51 10.95 -7.85
C ILE A 42 -2.27 10.05 -7.96
N HIS A 43 -2.40 8.86 -8.56
CA HIS A 43 -1.28 7.94 -8.79
C HIS A 43 -0.12 8.62 -9.52
N LYS A 44 -0.42 9.36 -10.60
CA LYS A 44 0.57 10.11 -11.36
C LYS A 44 1.20 11.23 -10.53
N THR A 45 0.39 12.04 -9.82
CA THR A 45 0.89 13.13 -8.98
C THR A 45 1.88 12.63 -7.92
N ILE A 46 1.58 11.49 -7.29
CA ILE A 46 2.46 10.91 -6.26
C ILE A 46 3.75 10.36 -6.90
N ARG A 47 3.66 9.72 -8.06
CA ARG A 47 4.85 9.29 -8.82
C ARG A 47 5.75 10.47 -9.18
N ASP A 48 5.15 11.57 -9.64
CA ASP A 48 5.86 12.79 -10.03
C ASP A 48 6.53 13.43 -8.81
N TYR A 49 5.85 13.46 -7.65
CA TYR A 49 6.41 13.92 -6.37
C TYR A 49 7.65 13.11 -5.93
N HIS A 50 7.64 11.79 -6.12
CA HIS A 50 8.80 10.94 -5.85
C HIS A 50 9.80 10.84 -7.02
N HIS A 51 9.65 11.67 -8.06
CA HIS A 51 10.50 11.67 -9.26
C HIS A 51 10.66 10.29 -9.92
N LYS A 52 9.59 9.48 -9.92
CA LYS A 52 9.61 8.10 -10.43
C LYS A 52 9.72 8.08 -11.95
N LYS A 53 10.67 7.29 -12.46
CA LYS A 53 10.84 7.04 -13.90
C LYS A 53 9.76 6.10 -14.44
N SER A 54 9.59 6.09 -15.77
CA SER A 54 8.77 5.07 -16.44
C SER A 54 9.25 3.67 -16.06
N GLY A 55 8.30 2.75 -15.80
CA GLY A 55 8.60 1.39 -15.34
C GLY A 55 8.85 1.23 -13.84
N GLN A 56 9.12 2.30 -13.09
CA GLN A 56 9.19 2.23 -11.62
C GLN A 56 7.79 2.18 -11.03
N TYR A 57 7.59 1.40 -9.98
CA TYR A 57 6.30 1.29 -9.29
C TYR A 57 6.20 2.29 -8.14
N LEU A 58 4.95 2.61 -7.78
CA LEU A 58 4.62 3.31 -6.54
C LEU A 58 4.34 2.27 -5.47
N SER A 59 5.04 2.34 -4.34
CA SER A 59 4.80 1.45 -3.20
C SER A 59 3.66 1.93 -2.32
N ILE A 60 3.05 1.02 -1.56
CA ILE A 60 2.07 1.39 -0.52
C ILE A 60 2.70 2.36 0.47
N LYS A 61 3.95 2.11 0.89
CA LYS A 61 4.67 2.98 1.81
C LYS A 61 4.78 4.41 1.30
N GLU A 62 5.23 4.61 0.07
CA GLU A 62 5.32 5.96 -0.55
C GLU A 62 3.95 6.64 -0.64
N PHE A 63 2.91 5.88 -0.91
CA PHE A 63 1.55 6.40 -0.90
C PHE A 63 1.10 6.82 0.51
N CYS A 64 1.40 6.02 1.55
CA CYS A 64 1.13 6.40 2.94
C CYS A 64 1.90 7.66 3.34
N ASP A 65 3.20 7.70 3.01
CA ASP A 65 4.08 8.84 3.32
C ASP A 65 3.56 10.13 2.67
N TYR A 66 3.03 10.05 1.45
CA TYR A 66 2.46 11.20 0.75
C TYR A 66 1.07 11.61 1.26
N THR A 67 0.18 10.64 1.50
CA THR A 67 -1.24 10.92 1.80
C THR A 67 -1.53 11.07 3.30
N GLY A 68 -0.62 10.64 4.16
CA GLY A 68 -0.82 10.56 5.61
C GLY A 68 -1.78 9.45 6.04
N ILE A 69 -2.22 8.58 5.12
CA ILE A 69 -3.10 7.46 5.45
C ILE A 69 -2.24 6.33 6.06
N PRO A 70 -2.57 5.82 7.26
CA PRO A 70 -1.82 4.72 7.87
C PRO A 70 -1.87 3.46 7.02
N GLN A 71 -0.75 2.74 6.96
CA GLN A 71 -0.63 1.52 6.15
C GLN A 71 -1.61 0.45 6.60
N GLU A 72 -1.89 0.35 7.91
CA GLU A 72 -2.82 -0.61 8.48
C GLU A 72 -4.25 -0.43 7.93
N VAL A 73 -4.67 0.81 7.72
CA VAL A 73 -5.99 1.15 7.17
C VAL A 73 -6.10 0.73 5.71
N ILE A 74 -5.02 0.93 4.94
CA ILE A 74 -4.96 0.52 3.53
C ILE A 74 -5.00 -1.00 3.42
N GLU A 75 -4.21 -1.69 4.25
CA GLU A 75 -4.17 -3.15 4.28
C GLU A 75 -5.51 -3.76 4.70
N GLU A 76 -6.24 -3.13 5.63
CA GLU A 76 -7.60 -3.56 5.98
C GLU A 76 -8.57 -3.41 4.80
N LYS A 77 -8.45 -2.33 4.03
CA LYS A 77 -9.36 -2.03 2.92
C LYS A 77 -9.11 -2.88 1.66
N LEU A 78 -7.88 -3.33 1.46
CA LEU A 78 -7.46 -4.09 0.27
C LEU A 78 -7.38 -5.62 0.47
N LYS A 79 -7.72 -6.11 1.67
CA LYS A 79 -7.96 -7.54 1.94
C LYS A 79 -9.26 -8.00 1.28
#